data_AF-A0A139SJ70-F1
#
_entry.id   AF-A0A139SJ70-F1
#
_cell.length_a   1.000
_cell.length_b   1.000
_cell.length_c   1.000
_cell.angle_alpha   90.00
_cell.angle_beta   90.00
_cell.angle_gamma   90.00
#
_symmetry.space_group_name_H-M   'P 1'
#
loop_
_entity.id
_entity.type
_entity.pdbx_description
1 polymer ?
#
loop_
_entity_poly.entity_id
_entity_poly.type
_entity_poly.pdbx_seq_one_letter_code
_entity_poly.pdbx_strand_id
1 'polypeptide(L)'
;MSQHTQDLLKSLAQKYIWWKTPEEAVSMPGRVIAQVMNIGDYADVQLLVSTVGDEALREVIRDAEPGQFNERSWTYWHYRLGLSDIDQVPALPTRRVA
;
A
#
# COMPACT_ATOMS: atom_id res chain seq x y z
N MET A 1 -4.81 -13.35 -8.41
CA MET A 1 -3.44 -12.93 -8.10
C MET A 1 -2.49 -14.04 -8.55
N SER A 2 -1.37 -13.72 -9.21
CA SER A 2 -0.44 -14.74 -9.73
C SER A 2 0.47 -15.31 -8.63
N GLN A 3 1.03 -16.50 -8.84
CA GLN A 3 2.01 -17.10 -7.91
C GLN A 3 3.22 -16.18 -7.69
N HIS A 4 3.73 -15.58 -8.78
CA HIS A 4 4.84 -14.62 -8.71
C HIS A 4 4.51 -13.40 -7.84
N THR A 5 3.30 -12.84 -7.98
CA THR A 5 2.84 -11.74 -7.13
C THR A 5 2.78 -12.15 -5.66
N GLN A 6 2.29 -13.35 -5.38
CA GLN A 6 2.18 -13.84 -4.01
C GLN A 6 3.55 -14.02 -3.36
N ASP A 7 4.53 -14.57 -4.09
CA ASP A 7 5.89 -14.77 -3.58
C ASP A 7 6.60 -13.43 -3.31
N LEU A 8 6.39 -12.43 -4.17
CA LEU A 8 6.84 -11.06 -3.91
C LEU A 8 6.22 -10.48 -2.64
N LEU A 9 4.89 -10.59 -2.48
CA LEU A 9 4.22 -10.05 -1.30
C LEU A 9 4.69 -10.74 -0.02
N LYS A 10 5.05 -12.03 -0.06
CA LYS A 10 5.66 -12.71 1.10
C LYS A 10 7.03 -12.12 1.45
N SER A 11 7.90 -11.89 0.47
CA SER A 11 9.22 -11.30 0.73
C SER A 11 9.11 -9.88 1.30
N LEU A 12 8.18 -9.08 0.77
CA LEU A 12 7.90 -7.73 1.26
C LEU A 12 7.27 -7.75 2.66
N ALA A 13 6.34 -8.68 2.93
CA ALA A 13 5.76 -8.85 4.25
C ALA A 13 6.82 -9.19 5.30
N GLN A 14 7.78 -10.07 4.98
CA GLN A 14 8.89 -10.39 5.88
C GLN A 14 9.72 -9.15 6.27
N LYS A 15 9.85 -8.17 5.36
CA LYS A 15 10.65 -6.97 5.58
C LYS A 15 9.89 -5.87 6.33
N TYR A 16 8.60 -5.67 6.01
CA TYR A 16 7.82 -4.51 6.47
C TYR A 16 6.77 -4.81 7.54
N ILE A 17 6.47 -6.09 7.79
CA ILE A 17 5.46 -6.52 8.76
C ILE A 17 6.12 -7.46 9.77
N TRP A 18 6.66 -6.89 10.85
CA TRP A 18 7.39 -7.65 11.88
C TRP A 18 6.49 -8.30 12.95
N TRP A 19 5.19 -7.98 12.94
CA TRP A 19 4.20 -8.46 13.93
C TRP A 19 3.31 -9.61 13.43
N LYS A 20 3.57 -10.15 12.24
CA LYS A 20 2.88 -11.31 11.63
C LYS A 20 3.88 -12.17 10.88
N THR A 21 3.57 -13.44 10.64
CA THR A 21 4.35 -14.22 9.68
C THR A 21 4.06 -13.74 8.24
N PRO A 22 4.99 -13.93 7.28
CA PRO A 22 4.73 -13.63 5.88
C PRO A 22 3.48 -14.33 5.34
N GLU A 23 3.24 -15.59 5.75
CA GLU A 23 2.08 -16.39 5.35
C GLU A 23 0.76 -15.77 5.86
N GLU A 24 0.74 -15.32 7.11
CA GLU A 24 -0.42 -14.64 7.68
C GLU A 24 -0.65 -13.29 7.01
N ALA A 25 0.41 -12.53 6.76
CA ALA A 25 0.32 -11.20 6.17
C ALA A 25 -0.25 -11.24 4.75
N VAL A 26 0.19 -12.19 3.91
CA VAL A 26 -0.30 -12.31 2.52
C VAL A 26 -1.74 -12.82 2.41
N SER A 27 -2.37 -13.28 3.50
CA SER A 27 -3.82 -13.50 3.53
C SER A 27 -4.62 -12.19 3.36
N MET A 28 -3.99 -11.04 3.63
CA MET A 28 -4.52 -9.69 3.43
C MET A 28 -3.57 -8.89 2.51
N PRO A 29 -3.49 -9.22 1.21
CA PRO A 29 -2.47 -8.68 0.31
C PRO A 29 -2.52 -7.14 0.21
N GLY A 30 -3.71 -6.54 0.23
CA GLY A 30 -3.87 -5.08 0.23
C GLY A 30 -3.15 -4.39 1.40
N ARG A 31 -3.08 -5.05 2.57
CA ARG A 31 -2.37 -4.51 3.74
C ARG A 31 -0.85 -4.56 3.58
N VAL A 32 -0.34 -5.59 2.91
CA VAL A 32 1.09 -5.68 2.56
C VAL A 32 1.45 -4.59 1.57
N ILE A 33 0.65 -4.45 0.52
CA ILE A 33 0.80 -3.40 -0.49
C ILE A 33 0.78 -2.01 0.17
N ALA A 34 -0.21 -1.75 1.03
CA ALA A 34 -0.32 -0.48 1.76
C ALA A 34 0.93 -0.19 2.61
N GLN A 35 1.51 -1.19 3.27
CA GLN A 35 2.73 -0.97 4.04
C GLN A 35 3.92 -0.59 3.17
N VAL A 36 4.13 -1.30 2.06
CA VAL A 36 5.22 -0.97 1.14
C VAL A 36 4.99 0.39 0.50
N MET A 37 3.74 0.75 0.18
CA MET A 37 3.41 2.10 -0.29
C MET A 37 3.68 3.17 0.78
N ASN A 38 3.51 2.86 2.06
CA ASN A 38 3.69 3.83 3.15
C ASN A 38 5.16 4.02 3.55
N ILE A 39 5.91 2.93 3.74
CA ILE A 39 7.26 2.93 4.32
C ILE A 39 8.30 2.15 3.49
N GLY A 40 7.92 1.67 2.31
CA GLY A 40 8.80 0.93 1.41
C GLY A 40 9.98 1.79 0.94
N ASP A 41 11.11 1.13 0.68
CA ASP A 41 12.23 1.80 0.01
C ASP A 41 11.99 1.88 -1.50
N TYR A 42 12.84 2.64 -2.19
CA TYR A 42 12.66 2.90 -3.62
C TYR A 42 12.65 1.60 -4.45
N ALA A 43 13.57 0.67 -4.17
CA ALA A 43 13.69 -0.56 -4.95
C ALA A 43 12.45 -1.45 -4.76
N ASP A 44 11.99 -1.60 -3.52
CA ASP A 44 10.82 -2.41 -3.20
C ASP A 44 9.53 -1.79 -3.73
N VAL A 45 9.40 -0.46 -3.68
CA VAL A 45 8.26 0.26 -4.28
C VAL A 45 8.25 0.08 -5.80
N GLN A 46 9.39 0.22 -6.48
CA GLN A 46 9.47 0.01 -7.93
C GLN A 46 9.10 -1.43 -8.32
N LEU A 47 9.62 -2.41 -7.57
CA LEU A 47 9.31 -3.81 -7.78
C LEU A 47 7.82 -4.07 -7.58
N LEU A 48 7.24 -3.61 -6.48
CA LEU A 48 5.82 -3.70 -6.18
C LEU A 48 4.97 -3.13 -7.32
N VAL A 49 5.23 -1.88 -7.73
CA VAL A 49 4.52 -1.19 -8.81
C VAL A 49 4.55 -2.01 -10.09
N SER A 50 5.72 -2.52 -10.47
CA SER A 50 5.90 -3.29 -11.71
C SER A 50 5.15 -4.63 -11.69
N THR A 51 4.97 -5.23 -10.50
CA THR A 51 4.35 -6.56 -10.35
C THR A 51 2.84 -6.50 -10.14
N VAL A 52 2.32 -5.54 -9.38
CA VAL A 52 0.86 -5.44 -9.08
C VAL A 52 0.13 -4.48 -10.02
N GLY A 53 0.84 -3.54 -10.63
CA GLY A 53 0.28 -2.52 -11.51
C GLY A 53 -0.46 -1.41 -10.75
N ASP A 54 -0.66 -0.28 -11.44
CA ASP A 54 -1.23 0.93 -10.82
C ASP A 54 -2.67 0.75 -10.34
N GLU A 55 -3.46 -0.11 -10.99
CA GLU A 55 -4.87 -0.29 -10.62
C GLU A 55 -5.04 -0.92 -9.24
N ALA A 56 -4.23 -1.93 -8.91
CA ALA A 56 -4.21 -2.52 -7.58
C ALA A 56 -3.79 -1.49 -6.50
N LEU A 57 -2.88 -0.57 -6.84
CA LEU A 57 -2.48 0.50 -5.92
C LEU A 57 -3.61 1.51 -5.71
N ARG A 58 -4.41 1.81 -6.74
CA ARG A 58 -5.60 2.67 -6.61
C ARG A 58 -6.65 2.05 -5.71
N GLU A 59 -6.90 0.74 -5.85
CA GLU A 59 -7.80 0.01 -4.97
C GLU A 59 -7.34 0.10 -3.50
N VAL A 60 -6.05 -0.12 -3.24
CA VAL A 60 -5.48 -0.02 -1.89
C VAL A 60 -5.60 1.39 -1.29
N ILE A 61 -5.40 2.44 -2.09
CA ILE A 61 -5.59 3.82 -1.61
C ILE A 61 -7.07 4.11 -1.31
N ARG A 62 -7.98 3.61 -2.15
CA ARG A 62 -9.43 3.81 -1.97
C ARG A 62 -9.95 3.11 -0.71
N ASP A 63 -9.44 1.92 -0.43
CA ASP A 63 -9.85 1.08 0.71
C ASP A 63 -8.95 1.28 1.94
N ALA A 64 -8.09 2.30 1.94
CA ALA A 64 -7.14 2.56 3.01
C ALA A 64 -7.82 2.78 4.37
N GLU A 65 -7.39 2.04 5.37
CA GLU A 65 -7.89 2.19 6.74
C GLU A 65 -7.14 3.28 7.51
N PRO A 66 -7.76 3.86 8.56
CA PRO A 66 -7.08 4.82 9.44
C PRO A 66 -5.75 4.28 9.98
N GLY A 67 -4.68 5.05 9.79
CA GLY A 67 -3.34 4.72 10.26
C GLY A 67 -2.50 3.84 9.32
N GLN A 68 -3.02 3.42 8.15
CA GLN A 68 -2.22 2.70 7.16
C GLN A 68 -1.22 3.59 6.42
N PHE A 69 -1.54 4.88 6.26
CA PHE A 69 -0.70 5.87 5.57
C PHE A 69 -0.38 7.06 6.46
N ASN A 70 0.82 7.61 6.30
CA ASN A 70 1.15 8.96 6.75
C ASN A 70 0.78 10.01 5.68
N GLU A 71 0.78 11.30 6.04
CA GLU A 71 0.40 12.40 5.13
C GLU A 71 1.26 12.47 3.87
N ARG A 72 2.57 12.22 3.99
CA ARG A 72 3.52 12.29 2.87
C ARG A 72 3.21 11.22 1.82
N SER A 73 3.10 9.96 2.25
CA SER A 73 2.83 8.83 1.36
C SER A 73 1.42 8.95 0.78
N TRP A 74 0.44 9.37 1.56
CA TRP A 74 -0.92 9.63 1.09
C TRP A 74 -0.97 10.65 -0.06
N THR A 75 -0.33 11.79 0.15
CA THR A 75 -0.24 12.87 -0.87
C THR A 75 0.50 12.39 -2.11
N TYR A 76 1.64 11.74 -1.93
CA TYR A 76 2.44 11.22 -3.04
C TYR A 76 1.67 10.24 -3.92
N TRP A 77 0.97 9.27 -3.32
CA TRP A 77 0.25 8.25 -4.09
C TRP A 77 -1.01 8.80 -4.75
N HIS A 78 -1.70 9.77 -4.13
CA HIS A 78 -2.82 10.45 -4.80
C HIS A 78 -2.36 11.16 -6.07
N TYR A 79 -1.22 11.84 -6.00
CA TYR A 79 -0.64 12.50 -7.17
C TYR A 79 -0.12 11.50 -8.20
N ARG A 80 0.72 10.54 -7.79
CA ARG A 80 1.37 9.56 -8.69
C ARG A 80 0.37 8.68 -9.42
N LEU A 81 -0.79 8.39 -8.82
CA LEU A 81 -1.84 7.56 -9.42
C LEU A 81 -2.91 8.36 -10.18
N GLY A 82 -2.84 9.69 -10.17
CA GLY A 82 -3.82 10.58 -10.81
C GLY A 82 -5.18 10.56 -10.11
N LEU A 83 -5.21 10.36 -8.79
CA LEU A 83 -6.43 10.31 -7.98
C LEU A 83 -6.88 11.69 -7.48
N SER A 84 -6.00 12.69 -7.51
CA SER A 84 -6.32 14.06 -7.10
C SER A 84 -5.45 15.06 -7.84
N ASP A 85 -6.01 16.24 -8.09
CA ASP A 85 -5.25 17.40 -8.57
C ASP A 85 -4.36 17.97 -7.46
N ILE A 86 -3.39 18.79 -7.86
CA ILE A 86 -2.50 19.51 -6.95
C ILE A 86 -3.37 20.36 -5.99
N ASP A 87 -3.06 20.29 -4.69
CA ASP A 87 -3.79 20.94 -3.60
C ASP A 87 -5.25 20.48 -3.37
N GLN A 88 -5.68 19.38 -4.00
CA GLN A 88 -7.01 18.78 -3.83
C GLN A 88 -6.94 17.34 -3.25
N VAL A 89 -5.84 16.99 -2.58
CA VAL A 89 -5.70 15.67 -1.95
C VAL A 89 -6.68 15.55 -0.78
N PRO A 90 -7.50 14.47 -0.72
CA PRO A 90 -8.45 14.28 0.36
C PRO A 90 -7.75 14.14 1.71
N ALA A 91 -8.45 14.45 2.80
CA ALA A 91 -7.95 14.18 4.14
C ALA A 91 -7.73 12.67 4.36
N LEU A 92 -6.75 12.33 5.20
CA LEU A 92 -6.51 10.94 5.62
C LEU A 92 -7.78 10.32 6.23
N PRO A 93 -8.00 9.00 6.04
CA PRO A 93 -9.10 8.31 6.69
C PRO A 93 -8.94 8.38 8.21
N THR A 94 -10.00 8.83 8.89
CA THR A 94 -10.05 8.91 10.35
C THR A 94 -10.96 7.84 10.93
N ARG A 95 -10.63 7.36 12.13
CA ARG A 95 -11.49 6.41 12.85
C ARG A 95 -12.79 7.11 13.23
N ARG A 96 -13.92 6.61 12.72
CA ARG A 96 -15.24 7.04 13.18
C ARG A 96 -15.57 6.32 14.47
N VAL A 97 -15.74 7.05 15.56
CA VAL A 97 -16.26 6.55 16.83
C VAL A 97 -17.74 6.93 16.85
N ALA A 98 -18.63 5.94 16.80
CA ALA A 98 -20.07 6.12 16.93
C ALA A 98 -20.48 6.18 18.40
#